data_AF-A0A523DFG5-F1
#
_entry.id   AF-A0A523DFG5-F1
#
_cell.length_a   1.000
_cell.length_b   1.000
_cell.length_c   1.000
_cell.angle_alpha   90.00
_cell.angle_beta   90.00
_cell.angle_gamma   90.00
#
_symmetry.space_group_name_H-M   'P 1'
#
loop_
_entity.id
_entity.type
_entity.pdbx_description
1 polymer ?
#
loop_
_entity_poly.entity_id
_entity_poly.type
_entity_poly.pdbx_seq_one_letter_code
_entity_poly.pdbx_strand_id
1 'polypeptide(L)'
;MGVAVYGTGTGVSARQAQSVWDGVYTAEQAQRGEPLYQQSCAECHGPDLSGGEMSPGLVGGEFVWNWNGLSVGDLFERVRVSMPQGEPGSVSRQEKADILAFLLEANDFPAGDTELANRTGRLAGITFLAQQP
;
A
#
# COMPACT_ATOMS: atom_id res chain seq x y z
N MET A 1 -18.82 -32.33 46.49
CA MET A 1 -18.07 -32.80 45.30
C MET A 1 -19.01 -32.66 44.12
N GLY A 2 -18.85 -31.87 43.08
CA GLY A 2 -17.91 -30.85 42.63
C GLY A 2 -18.49 -30.43 41.27
N VAL A 3 -18.82 -29.15 41.07
CA VAL A 3 -19.47 -28.66 39.83
C VAL A 3 -18.42 -28.57 38.73
N ALA A 4 -18.62 -29.29 37.63
CA ALA A 4 -17.78 -29.19 36.44
C ALA A 4 -18.34 -28.09 35.53
N VAL A 5 -17.56 -27.00 35.37
CA VAL A 5 -17.81 -25.94 34.39
C VAL A 5 -16.94 -26.24 33.17
N TYR A 6 -17.57 -26.53 32.04
CA TYR A 6 -16.87 -26.64 30.74
C TYR A 6 -16.73 -25.23 30.16
N GLY A 7 -15.54 -24.65 30.27
CA GLY A 7 -15.20 -23.41 29.58
C GLY A 7 -14.80 -23.70 28.14
N THR A 8 -15.69 -23.46 27.18
CA THR A 8 -15.32 -23.39 25.76
C THR A 8 -14.78 -22.00 25.46
N GLY A 9 -13.47 -21.83 25.56
CA GLY A 9 -12.79 -20.64 25.06
C GLY A 9 -12.73 -20.70 23.53
N THR A 10 -13.58 -19.93 22.85
CA THR A 10 -13.38 -19.60 21.44
C THR A 10 -12.17 -18.67 21.36
N GLY A 11 -11.00 -19.22 21.07
CA GLY A 11 -9.85 -18.43 20.67
C GLY A 11 -10.19 -17.73 19.36
N VAL A 12 -10.54 -16.44 19.41
CA VAL A 12 -10.45 -15.58 18.25
C VAL A 12 -8.97 -15.51 17.91
N SER A 13 -8.55 -16.26 16.89
CA SER A 13 -7.22 -16.09 16.32
C SER A 13 -7.14 -14.64 15.84
N ALA A 14 -6.45 -13.78 16.59
CA ALA A 14 -6.08 -12.48 16.09
C ALA A 14 -5.26 -12.75 14.82
N ARG A 15 -5.84 -12.47 13.65
CA ARG A 15 -5.08 -12.46 12.41
C ARG A 15 -3.92 -11.51 12.67
N GLN A 16 -2.69 -12.03 12.66
CA GLN A 16 -1.51 -11.17 12.75
C GLN A 16 -1.72 -10.04 11.75
N ALA A 17 -1.59 -8.81 12.22
CA ALA A 17 -1.79 -7.64 11.37
C ALA A 17 -0.77 -7.74 10.23
N GLN A 18 -1.26 -7.93 9.00
CA GLN A 18 -0.43 -8.00 7.82
C GLN A 18 0.30 -6.67 7.66
N SER A 19 1.47 -6.69 7.05
CA SER A 19 2.29 -5.51 6.77
C SER A 19 2.78 -5.53 5.33
N VAL A 20 3.32 -4.40 4.87
CA VAL A 20 3.99 -4.30 3.56
C VAL A 20 5.14 -5.30 3.36
N TRP A 21 5.72 -5.85 4.44
CA TRP A 21 6.77 -6.87 4.37
C TRP A 21 6.26 -8.29 4.13
N ASP A 22 4.94 -8.52 4.14
CA ASP A 22 4.33 -9.84 3.98
C ASP A 22 4.00 -10.20 2.52
N GLY A 23 4.48 -9.44 1.53
CA GLY A 23 4.20 -9.73 0.11
C GLY A 23 2.76 -9.38 -0.29
N VAL A 24 2.41 -8.09 -0.23
CA VAL A 24 1.00 -7.64 -0.30
C VAL A 24 0.50 -7.25 -1.68
N TYR A 25 1.35 -7.43 -2.69
CA TYR A 25 1.11 -7.16 -4.11
C TYR A 25 1.85 -8.22 -4.93
N THR A 26 1.52 -8.38 -6.22
CA THR A 26 2.29 -9.28 -7.11
C THR A 26 3.23 -8.52 -8.02
N ALA A 27 4.30 -9.16 -8.47
CA ALA A 27 5.25 -8.57 -9.41
C ALA A 27 4.56 -8.17 -10.73
N GLU A 28 3.60 -8.96 -11.22
CA GLU A 28 2.82 -8.62 -12.41
C GLU A 28 1.96 -7.37 -12.20
N GLN A 29 1.45 -7.17 -10.98
CA GLN A 29 0.69 -5.98 -10.66
C GLN A 29 1.59 -4.74 -10.67
N ALA A 30 2.79 -4.83 -10.08
CA ALA A 30 3.77 -3.75 -10.11
C ALA A 30 4.20 -3.41 -11.55
N GLN A 31 4.48 -4.43 -12.38
CA GLN A 31 4.81 -4.25 -13.81
C GLN A 31 3.70 -3.53 -14.60
N ARG A 32 2.42 -3.77 -14.28
CA ARG A 32 1.31 -3.00 -14.88
C ARG A 32 1.26 -1.56 -14.37
N GLY A 33 1.65 -1.34 -13.13
CA GLY A 33 1.66 -0.04 -12.46
C GLY A 33 2.69 0.93 -13.01
N GLU A 34 3.88 0.45 -13.38
CA GLU A 34 4.98 1.29 -13.87
C GLU A 34 4.58 2.19 -15.05
N PRO A 35 4.05 1.68 -16.19
CA PRO A 35 3.67 2.56 -17.30
C PRO A 35 2.52 3.51 -16.93
N LEU A 36 1.63 3.13 -16.01
CA LEU A 36 0.55 4.01 -15.53
C LEU A 36 1.12 5.16 -14.70
N TYR A 37 2.12 4.89 -13.87
CA TYR A 37 2.86 5.91 -13.13
C TYR A 37 3.53 6.89 -14.09
N GLN A 38 4.22 6.40 -15.11
CA GLN A 38 4.89 7.24 -16.11
C GLN A 38 3.90 8.17 -16.83
N GLN A 39 2.68 7.70 -17.11
CA GLN A 39 1.67 8.48 -17.81
C GLN A 39 0.97 9.53 -16.93
N SER A 40 0.75 9.24 -15.65
CA SER A 40 -0.17 10.03 -14.80
C SER A 40 0.47 10.65 -13.56
N CYS A 41 1.72 10.33 -13.24
CA CYS A 41 2.35 10.72 -11.97
C CYS A 41 3.76 11.32 -12.14
N ALA A 42 4.53 10.82 -13.12
CA ALA A 42 5.94 11.16 -13.30
C ALA A 42 6.19 12.65 -13.62
N GLU A 43 5.24 13.35 -14.25
CA GLU A 43 5.38 14.78 -14.56
C GLU A 43 5.67 15.61 -13.29
N CYS A 44 5.07 15.25 -12.16
CA CYS A 44 5.24 15.94 -10.89
C CYS A 44 6.22 15.20 -9.96
N HIS A 45 6.13 13.88 -9.88
CA HIS A 45 6.89 13.07 -8.92
C HIS A 45 8.22 12.51 -9.45
N GLY A 46 8.61 12.90 -10.67
CA GLY A 46 9.85 12.47 -11.32
C GLY A 46 9.72 11.11 -12.01
N PRO A 47 10.42 10.85 -13.13
CA PRO A 47 10.36 9.56 -13.83
C PRO A 47 10.94 8.40 -13.00
N ASP A 48 11.81 8.71 -12.06
CA ASP A 48 12.49 7.80 -11.13
C ASP A 48 11.94 7.90 -9.69
N LEU A 49 10.76 8.51 -9.52
CA LEU A 49 10.09 8.69 -8.21
C LEU A 49 10.84 9.62 -7.25
N SER A 50 11.90 10.32 -7.68
CA SER A 50 12.72 11.17 -6.81
C SER A 50 12.00 12.42 -6.28
N GLY A 51 10.84 12.75 -6.85
CA GLY A 51 10.14 14.01 -6.63
C GLY A 51 10.60 15.09 -7.60
N GLY A 52 9.90 16.23 -7.55
CA GLY A 52 10.19 17.43 -8.32
C GLY A 52 10.16 18.68 -7.42
N GLU A 53 10.33 19.87 -8.01
CA GLU A 53 10.42 21.13 -7.23
C GLU A 53 9.22 21.37 -6.31
N MET A 54 8.03 20.92 -6.72
CA MET A 54 6.76 21.15 -6.03
C MET A 54 6.07 19.86 -5.57
N SER A 55 6.73 18.71 -5.67
CA SER A 55 6.11 17.41 -5.36
C SER A 55 7.12 16.46 -4.71
N PRO A 56 6.73 15.79 -3.61
CA PRO A 56 7.66 14.96 -2.85
C PRO A 56 8.11 13.74 -3.63
N GLY A 57 9.28 13.21 -3.25
CA GLY A 57 9.71 11.89 -3.66
C GLY A 57 8.76 10.81 -3.15
N LEU A 58 8.59 9.76 -3.95
CA LEU A 58 7.75 8.62 -3.64
C LEU A 58 8.57 7.34 -3.36
N VAL A 59 9.89 7.49 -3.26
CA VAL A 59 10.83 6.44 -2.86
C VAL A 59 11.77 6.93 -1.77
N GLY A 60 12.36 5.97 -1.06
CA GLY A 60 13.41 6.20 -0.09
C GLY A 60 12.90 6.55 1.31
N GLY A 61 13.85 6.85 2.20
CA GLY A 61 13.59 6.94 3.64
C GLY A 61 12.48 7.92 4.01
N GLU A 62 12.47 9.12 3.44
CA GLU A 62 11.45 10.13 3.78
C GLU A 62 10.03 9.65 3.46
N PHE A 63 9.82 9.11 2.26
CA PHE A 63 8.53 8.53 1.87
C PHE A 63 8.12 7.41 2.82
N VAL A 64 9.00 6.43 3.01
CA VAL A 64 8.75 5.24 3.82
C VAL A 64 8.43 5.61 5.28
N TRP A 65 9.14 6.59 5.87
CA TRP A 65 8.89 7.05 7.24
C TRP A 65 7.62 7.87 7.40
N ASN A 66 7.23 8.65 6.38
CA ASN A 66 5.98 9.43 6.41
C ASN A 66 4.72 8.53 6.50
N TRP A 67 4.81 7.28 6.06
CA TRP A 67 3.72 6.30 6.13
C TRP A 67 3.85 5.31 7.29
N ASN A 68 4.93 5.35 8.06
CA ASN A 68 5.20 4.37 9.11
C ASN A 68 4.08 4.35 10.18
N GLY A 69 3.57 3.15 10.46
CA GLY A 69 2.50 2.93 11.45
C GLY A 69 1.09 3.28 10.94
N LEU A 70 0.95 3.83 9.74
CA LEU A 70 -0.32 3.97 9.04
C LEU A 70 -0.64 2.69 8.26
N SER A 71 -1.82 2.63 7.64
CA SER A 71 -2.18 1.53 6.76
C SER A 71 -1.86 1.81 5.30
N VAL A 72 -1.64 0.77 4.51
CA VAL A 72 -1.61 0.87 3.03
C VAL A 72 -2.94 1.43 2.50
N GLY A 73 -4.04 1.23 3.23
CA GLY A 73 -5.31 1.89 2.98
C GLY A 73 -5.25 3.40 3.06
N ASP A 74 -4.52 3.97 4.03
CA ASP A 74 -4.37 5.42 4.18
C ASP A 74 -3.57 6.03 3.01
N LEU A 75 -2.50 5.34 2.59
CA LEU A 75 -1.74 5.72 1.39
C LEU A 75 -2.59 5.64 0.13
N PHE A 76 -3.30 4.52 -0.08
CA PHE A 76 -4.20 4.37 -1.22
C PHE A 76 -5.30 5.44 -1.23
N GLU A 77 -5.86 5.76 -0.07
CA GLU A 77 -6.88 6.79 0.08
C GLU A 77 -6.34 8.17 -0.28
N ARG A 78 -5.15 8.53 0.20
CA ARG A 78 -4.46 9.77 -0.15
C ARG A 78 -4.32 9.89 -1.66
N VAL A 79 -3.76 8.88 -2.33
CA VAL A 79 -3.63 8.87 -3.79
C VAL A 79 -5.00 9.00 -4.44
N ARG A 80 -5.99 8.25 -3.96
CA ARG A 80 -7.31 8.20 -4.55
C ARG A 80 -8.03 9.55 -4.58
N VAL A 81 -8.00 10.30 -3.49
CA VAL A 81 -8.80 11.52 -3.33
C VAL A 81 -8.10 12.78 -3.82
N SER A 82 -6.79 12.71 -4.06
CA SER A 82 -5.99 13.93 -4.32
C SER A 82 -5.03 13.84 -5.50
N MET A 83 -4.84 12.66 -6.09
CA MET A 83 -3.95 12.46 -7.23
C MET A 83 -4.68 11.84 -8.43
N PRO A 84 -4.36 12.24 -9.67
CA PRO A 84 -3.52 13.41 -10.01
C PRO A 84 -4.12 14.73 -9.49
N GLN A 85 -3.28 15.76 -9.25
CA GLN A 85 -3.80 17.04 -8.78
C GLN A 85 -4.78 17.65 -9.80
N GLY A 86 -5.85 18.27 -9.31
CA GLY A 86 -6.90 18.85 -10.15
C GLY A 86 -7.91 17.82 -10.69
N GLU A 87 -7.44 16.63 -11.09
CA GLU A 87 -8.29 15.61 -11.71
C GLU A 87 -8.12 14.20 -11.09
N PRO A 88 -8.38 13.98 -9.78
CA PRO A 88 -8.20 12.66 -9.18
C PRO A 88 -9.05 11.54 -9.80
N GLY A 89 -10.12 11.89 -10.51
CA GLY A 89 -10.98 10.94 -11.21
C GLY A 89 -10.42 10.40 -12.52
N SER A 90 -9.33 10.97 -13.06
CA SER A 90 -8.75 10.57 -14.36
C SER A 90 -8.09 9.19 -14.32
N VAL A 91 -7.62 8.76 -13.14
CA VAL A 91 -7.02 7.44 -12.91
C VAL A 91 -7.99 6.60 -12.08
N SER A 92 -8.34 5.42 -12.60
CA SER A 92 -9.27 4.51 -11.94
C SER A 92 -8.70 3.93 -10.65
N ARG A 93 -9.58 3.35 -9.82
CA ARG A 93 -9.16 2.67 -8.59
C ARG A 93 -8.24 1.48 -8.85
N GLN A 94 -8.45 0.77 -9.95
CA GLN A 94 -7.61 -0.37 -10.30
C GLN A 94 -6.23 0.10 -10.73
N GLU A 95 -6.15 1.08 -11.61
CA GLU A 95 -4.87 1.66 -12.04
C GLU A 95 -4.10 2.26 -10.85
N LYS A 96 -4.78 2.91 -9.91
CA LYS A 96 -4.17 3.38 -8.65
C LYS A 96 -3.62 2.24 -7.78
N ALA A 97 -4.28 1.08 -7.76
CA ALA A 97 -3.79 -0.07 -7.01
C ALA A 97 -2.55 -0.67 -7.68
N ASP A 98 -2.54 -0.71 -9.02
CA ASP A 98 -1.40 -1.18 -9.80
C ASP A 98 -0.21 -0.22 -9.65
N ILE A 99 -0.43 1.10 -9.73
CA ILE A 99 0.61 2.13 -9.43
C ILE A 99 1.12 1.99 -8.00
N LEU A 100 0.25 1.71 -7.03
CA LEU A 100 0.66 1.51 -5.64
C LEU A 100 1.51 0.24 -5.47
N ALA A 101 1.22 -0.83 -6.21
CA ALA A 101 2.08 -2.02 -6.23
C ALA A 101 3.48 -1.69 -6.78
N PHE A 102 3.57 -0.91 -7.87
CA PHE A 102 4.84 -0.42 -8.39
C PHE A 102 5.62 0.43 -7.36
N LEU A 103 4.92 1.32 -6.66
CA LEU A 103 5.53 2.11 -5.57
C LEU A 103 6.09 1.25 -4.44
N LEU A 104 5.39 0.18 -4.07
CA LEU A 104 5.88 -0.74 -3.05
C LEU A 104 7.12 -1.51 -3.52
N GLU A 105 7.13 -1.97 -4.77
CA GLU A 105 8.29 -2.62 -5.40
C GLU A 105 9.50 -1.68 -5.47
N ALA A 106 9.29 -0.43 -5.90
CA ALA A 106 10.34 0.59 -6.00
C ALA A 106 10.91 1.03 -4.64
N ASN A 107 10.23 0.68 -3.53
CA ASN A 107 10.70 0.88 -2.16
C ASN A 107 11.22 -0.42 -1.51
N ASP A 108 11.57 -1.42 -2.32
CA ASP A 108 12.16 -2.70 -1.90
C ASP A 108 11.25 -3.57 -1.00
N PHE A 109 9.93 -3.29 -0.96
CA PHE A 109 9.01 -4.19 -0.28
C PHE A 109 8.81 -5.47 -1.11
N PRO A 110 8.81 -6.66 -0.49
CA PRO A 110 8.73 -7.91 -1.23
C PRO A 110 7.39 -8.06 -1.93
N ALA A 111 7.41 -8.68 -3.11
CA ALA A 111 6.20 -9.17 -3.78
C ALA A 111 5.72 -10.49 -3.14
N GLY A 112 4.43 -10.77 -3.28
CA GLY A 112 3.80 -12.03 -2.91
C GLY A 112 2.87 -12.54 -4.02
N ASP A 113 1.95 -13.45 -3.65
CA ASP A 113 1.11 -14.20 -4.60
C ASP A 113 -0.32 -13.64 -4.74
N THR A 114 -0.64 -12.56 -4.04
CA THR A 114 -2.00 -11.96 -4.04
C THR A 114 -1.93 -10.51 -4.49
N GLU A 115 -2.79 -10.14 -5.45
CA GLU A 115 -2.89 -8.76 -5.89
C GLU A 115 -3.42 -7.84 -4.78
N LEU A 116 -2.85 -6.63 -4.73
CA LEU A 116 -3.28 -5.53 -3.90
C LEU A 116 -4.71 -5.14 -4.29
N ALA A 117 -5.62 -5.10 -3.31
CA ALA A 117 -7.01 -4.77 -3.56
C ALA A 117 -7.21 -3.29 -3.94
N ASN A 118 -8.17 -3.00 -4.83
CA ASN A 118 -8.49 -1.63 -5.26
C ASN A 118 -9.49 -0.86 -4.35
N ARG A 119 -9.69 -1.33 -3.10
CA ARG A 119 -10.63 -0.76 -2.13
C ARG A 119 -9.90 -0.43 -0.83
N THR A 120 -9.98 0.83 -0.40
CA THR A 120 -9.41 1.35 0.85
C THR A 120 -9.64 0.43 2.06
N GLY A 121 -10.89 -0.01 2.28
CA GLY A 121 -11.22 -0.87 3.43
C GLY A 121 -10.59 -2.27 3.40
N ARG A 122 -10.17 -2.76 2.23
CA ARG A 122 -9.44 -4.04 2.09
C ARG A 122 -7.94 -3.89 2.36
N LEU A 123 -7.43 -2.66 2.29
CA LEU A 123 -6.03 -2.30 2.53
C LEU A 123 -5.79 -1.76 3.94
N ALA A 124 -6.85 -1.37 4.67
CA ALA A 124 -6.77 -0.82 6.02
C ALA A 124 -6.18 -1.79 7.06
N GLY A 125 -6.22 -3.10 6.80
CA GLY A 125 -5.62 -4.12 7.66
C GLY A 125 -4.14 -4.41 7.37
N ILE A 126 -3.53 -3.68 6.43
CA ILE A 126 -2.13 -3.84 6.04
C ILE A 126 -1.35 -2.66 6.60
N THR A 127 -0.51 -2.89 7.59
CA THR A 127 0.33 -1.87 8.22
C THR A 127 1.52 -1.53 7.34
N PHE A 128 1.78 -0.24 7.16
CA PHE A 128 2.98 0.24 6.50
C PHE A 128 4.09 0.36 7.56
N LEU A 129 5.12 -0.48 7.46
CA LEU A 129 6.24 -0.52 8.39
C LEU A 129 7.51 -0.06 7.68
N ALA A 130 8.12 1.02 8.16
CA ALA A 130 9.29 1.60 7.54
C ALA A 130 10.55 0.71 7.59
N GLN A 131 10.59 -0.19 8.57
CA GLN A 131 11.69 -1.09 8.79
C GLN A 131 11.18 -2.53 8.69
N GLN A 132 12.00 -3.39 8.11
CA GLN A 132 11.75 -4.81 8.10
C GLN A 132 11.75 -5.34 9.55
N PRO A 133 10.70 -6.07 9.96
CA PRO A 133 10.59 -6.62 11.31
C PRO A 133 11.57 -7.77 11.59
#